data_AF-A0A2H6N660-F1
#
_entry.id   AF-A0A2H6N660-F1
#
_cell.length_a   1.000
_cell.length_b   1.000
_cell.length_c   1.000
_cell.angle_alpha   90.00
_cell.angle_beta   90.00
_cell.angle_gamma   90.00
#
_symmetry.space_group_name_H-M   'P 1'
#
loop_
_entity.id
_entity.type
_entity.pdbx_description
1 polymer ?
#
loop_
_entity_poly.entity_id
_entity_poly.type
_entity_poly.pdbx_seq_one_letter_code
_entity_poly.pdbx_strand_id
1 'polypeptide(L)'
;FNSMFAVISGLNLAPVARLRGTWEKLPSKYEKHLRDLQDLFDPSRNMAKYRNILSSQSMQPPIIPLFPVVKKDITFLHEGNDSKVDGLVNFEKLRMIAKEIRQVVRMTSANMDPAVMFRQRY
;
A
#
# COMPACT_ATOMS: atom_id res chain seq x y z
N PHE A 1 -4.91 -3.25 1.96
CA PHE A 1 -4.69 -1.94 1.33
C PHE A 1 -4.79 -1.96 -0.19
N ASN A 2 -4.08 -2.86 -0.89
CA ASN A 2 -3.99 -2.86 -2.36
C ASN A 2 -5.36 -2.81 -3.10
N SER A 3 -6.28 -3.73 -2.79
CA SER A 3 -7.60 -3.74 -3.44
C SER A 3 -8.43 -2.49 -3.10
N MET A 4 -8.33 -1.99 -1.87
CA MET A 4 -9.02 -0.77 -1.47
C MET A 4 -8.53 0.43 -2.29
N PHE A 5 -7.21 0.58 -2.46
CA PHE A 5 -6.64 1.63 -3.30
C PHE A 5 -7.14 1.52 -4.76
N ALA A 6 -7.21 0.31 -5.30
CA ALA A 6 -7.74 0.09 -6.65
C ALA A 6 -9.22 0.51 -6.77
N VAL A 7 -10.06 0.14 -5.81
CA VAL A 7 -11.48 0.54 -5.77
C VAL A 7 -11.63 2.06 -5.68
N ILE A 8 -10.94 2.70 -4.73
CA ILE A 8 -11.03 4.16 -4.52
C ILE A 8 -10.51 4.91 -5.74
N SER A 9 -9.41 4.45 -6.33
CA SER A 9 -8.86 5.02 -7.57
C SER A 9 -9.84 4.87 -8.73
N GLY A 10 -10.50 3.72 -8.86
CA GLY A 10 -11.55 3.48 -9.87
C GLY A 10 -12.74 4.43 -9.72
N LEU A 11 -13.20 4.66 -8.49
CA LEU A 11 -14.28 5.61 -8.20
C LEU A 11 -13.90 7.07 -8.54
N ASN A 12 -12.61 7.40 -8.44
CA ASN A 12 -12.08 8.72 -8.78
C ASN A 12 -11.83 8.93 -10.28
N LEU A 13 -11.95 7.89 -11.12
CA LEU A 13 -11.79 8.05 -12.56
C LEU A 13 -12.91 8.91 -13.16
N ALA A 14 -12.57 9.75 -14.14
CA ALA A 14 -13.50 10.68 -14.78
C ALA A 14 -14.84 10.05 -15.24
N PRO A 15 -14.90 8.81 -15.77
CA PRO A 15 -16.16 8.16 -16.11
C PRO A 15 -17.11 7.93 -14.94
N VAL A 16 -16.58 7.70 -13.75
CA VAL A 16 -17.38 7.43 -12.53
C VAL A 16 -17.61 8.74 -11.76
N ALA A 17 -16.56 9.55 -11.57
CA ALA A 17 -16.63 10.78 -10.80
C ALA A 17 -17.63 11.81 -11.36
N ARG A 18 -17.88 11.81 -12.68
CA ARG A 18 -18.82 12.77 -13.32
C ARG A 18 -20.30 12.42 -13.17
N LEU A 19 -20.64 11.26 -12.63
CA LEU A 19 -22.03 10.77 -12.51
C LEU A 19 -22.79 11.48 -11.38
N ARG A 20 -23.00 12.80 -11.51
CA ARG A 20 -23.56 13.66 -10.45
C ARG A 20 -24.86 13.11 -9.86
N GLY A 21 -25.81 12.71 -10.71
CA GLY A 21 -27.10 12.16 -10.26
C GLY A 21 -27.01 10.83 -9.49
N THR A 22 -25.90 10.09 -9.62
CA THR A 22 -25.63 8.90 -8.79
C THR A 22 -25.04 9.32 -7.45
N TRP A 23 -24.07 10.23 -7.46
CA TRP A 23 -23.40 10.73 -6.25
C TRP A 23 -24.34 11.53 -5.33
N GLU A 24 -25.27 12.31 -5.90
CA GLU A 24 -26.28 13.08 -5.15
C GLU A 24 -27.26 12.20 -4.37
N LYS A 25 -27.44 10.94 -4.79
CA LYS A 25 -28.31 9.97 -4.11
C LYS A 25 -27.61 9.23 -2.97
N LEU A 26 -26.29 9.42 -2.81
CA LEU A 26 -25.53 8.71 -1.80
C LEU A 26 -25.80 9.32 -0.41
N PRO A 27 -26.20 8.52 0.59
CA PRO A 27 -26.32 9.03 1.95
C PRO A 27 -24.99 9.60 2.48
N SER A 28 -25.08 10.70 3.23
CA SER A 28 -23.92 11.44 3.76
C SER A 28 -22.92 10.57 4.55
N LYS A 29 -23.41 9.53 5.23
CA LYS A 29 -22.57 8.54 5.92
C LYS A 29 -21.55 7.88 4.98
N TYR A 30 -21.96 7.48 3.79
CA TYR A 30 -21.09 6.80 2.83
C TYR A 30 -20.17 7.79 2.11
N GLU A 31 -20.64 9.01 1.87
CA GLU A 31 -19.79 10.09 1.38
C GLU A 31 -18.64 10.37 2.35
N LYS A 32 -18.92 10.42 3.66
CA LYS A 32 -17.89 10.54 4.69
C LYS A 32 -16.90 9.38 4.65
N HIS A 33 -17.38 8.13 4.61
CA HIS A 33 -16.49 6.97 4.52
C HIS A 33 -15.58 7.01 3.28
N LEU A 34 -16.13 7.43 2.13
CA LEU A 34 -15.33 7.58 0.91
C LEU A 34 -14.24 8.64 1.08
N ARG A 35 -14.58 9.80 1.67
CA ARG A 35 -13.60 10.87 1.97
C ARG A 35 -12.52 10.39 2.93
N ASP A 36 -12.87 9.69 4.00
CA ASP A 36 -11.92 9.15 4.97
C ASP A 36 -10.95 8.13 4.30
N LEU A 37 -11.46 7.30 3.38
CA LEU A 37 -10.64 6.37 2.60
C LEU A 37 -9.74 7.09 1.59
N GLN A 38 -10.26 8.11 0.89
CA GLN A 38 -9.46 8.94 -0.01
C GLN A 38 -8.32 9.64 0.75
N ASP A 39 -8.60 10.16 1.94
CA ASP A 39 -7.62 10.81 2.81
C ASP A 39 -6.50 9.86 3.24
N LEU A 40 -6.86 8.61 3.59
CA LEU A 40 -5.88 7.57 3.92
C LEU A 40 -4.92 7.28 2.75
N PHE A 41 -5.43 7.28 1.52
CA PHE A 41 -4.67 6.99 0.30
C PHE A 41 -4.16 8.25 -0.41
N ASP A 42 -4.13 9.39 0.28
CA ASP A 42 -3.62 10.63 -0.28
C ASP A 42 -2.13 10.49 -0.67
N PRO A 43 -1.75 10.81 -1.91
CA PRO A 43 -0.39 10.61 -2.41
C PRO A 43 0.62 11.62 -1.85
N SER A 44 0.18 12.68 -1.17
CA SER A 44 1.04 13.75 -0.68
C SER A 44 2.09 13.22 0.29
N ARG A 45 3.25 13.88 0.27
CA ARG A 45 4.41 13.51 1.11
C ARG A 45 4.77 12.03 1.02
N ASN A 46 4.68 11.47 -0.18
CA ASN A 46 4.99 10.06 -0.47
C ASN A 46 4.10 9.08 0.31
N MET A 47 2.77 9.27 0.27
CA MET A 47 1.79 8.41 0.94
C MET A 47 1.97 8.40 2.47
N ALA A 48 2.22 9.57 3.08
CA ALA A 48 2.58 9.66 4.50
C ALA A 48 1.53 9.06 5.44
N LYS A 49 0.24 9.29 5.19
CA LYS A 49 -0.86 8.75 6.02
C LYS A 49 -0.90 7.23 5.99
N TYR A 50 -0.87 6.65 4.78
CA TYR A 50 -0.73 5.22 4.58
C TYR A 50 0.50 4.63 5.29
N ARG A 51 1.67 5.26 5.15
CA ARG A 51 2.92 4.81 5.79
C ARG A 51 2.84 4.87 7.32
N ASN A 52 2.27 5.93 7.87
CA ASN A 52 2.08 6.06 9.32
C ASN A 52 1.19 4.94 9.87
N ILE A 53 0.10 4.63 9.19
CA ILE A 53 -0.77 3.51 9.57
C ILE A 53 -0.04 2.16 9.49
N LEU A 54 0.76 1.92 8.44
CA LEU A 54 1.58 0.71 8.35
C LEU A 54 2.61 0.58 9.48
N SER A 55 3.12 1.69 9.98
CA SER A 55 4.10 1.71 11.09
C SER A 55 3.47 1.58 12.47
N SER A 56 2.15 1.69 12.58
CA SER A 56 1.44 1.61 13.86
C SER A 56 1.48 0.19 14.44
N GLN A 57 1.54 0.10 15.77
CA GLN A 57 1.59 -1.19 16.48
C GLN A 57 0.33 -2.04 16.29
N SER A 58 -0.80 -1.43 15.92
CA SER A 58 -2.05 -2.14 15.64
C SER A 58 -2.04 -2.87 14.30
N MET A 59 -1.09 -2.54 13.40
CA MET A 59 -1.00 -3.16 12.09
C MET A 59 -0.07 -4.37 12.14
N GLN A 60 -0.66 -5.55 12.38
CA GLN A 60 0.06 -6.82 12.42
C GLN A 60 -0.18 -7.62 11.13
N PRO A 61 0.80 -8.43 10.68
CA PRO A 61 0.61 -9.35 9.56
C PRO A 61 -0.58 -10.32 9.78
N PRO A 62 -1.24 -10.80 8.70
CA PRO A 62 -0.89 -10.58 7.30
C PRO A 62 -1.44 -9.26 6.75
N ILE A 63 -0.60 -8.53 6.03
CA ILE A 63 -0.91 -7.26 5.38
C ILE A 63 -0.60 -7.37 3.90
N ILE A 64 -1.53 -6.95 3.04
CA ILE A 64 -1.29 -6.77 1.61
C ILE A 64 -0.90 -5.29 1.38
N PRO A 65 0.40 -4.98 1.19
CA PRO A 65 0.88 -3.61 1.00
C PRO A 65 0.46 -3.06 -0.38
N LEU A 66 0.56 -1.75 -0.56
CA LEU A 66 0.42 -1.11 -1.87
C LEU A 66 1.66 -1.42 -2.70
N PHE A 67 1.52 -2.33 -3.67
CA PHE A 67 2.61 -2.72 -4.55
C PHE A 67 3.26 -1.53 -5.28
N PRO A 68 2.52 -0.50 -5.76
CA PRO A 68 3.13 0.68 -6.38
C PRO A 68 4.08 1.43 -5.45
N VAL A 69 3.78 1.50 -4.16
CA VAL A 69 4.61 2.18 -3.15
C VAL A 69 5.89 1.39 -2.90
N VAL A 70 5.76 0.07 -2.71
CA VAL A 70 6.91 -0.84 -2.53
C VAL A 70 7.84 -0.79 -3.75
N LYS A 71 7.27 -0.89 -4.96
CA LYS A 71 8.04 -0.81 -6.21
C LYS A 71 8.80 0.51 -6.30
N LYS A 72 8.11 1.64 -6.05
CA LYS A 72 8.71 2.97 -6.08
C LYS A 72 9.89 3.10 -5.11
N ASP A 73 9.75 2.61 -3.88
CA ASP A 73 10.82 2.66 -2.87
C ASP A 73 12.05 1.84 -3.32
N ILE A 74 11.84 0.61 -3.82
CA ILE A 74 12.94 -0.23 -4.34
C ILE A 74 13.60 0.41 -5.57
N THR A 75 12.81 0.99 -6.48
CA THR A 75 13.33 1.71 -7.65
C THR A 75 14.22 2.86 -7.22
N PHE A 76 13.79 3.69 -6.27
CA PHE A 76 14.61 4.80 -5.76
C PHE A 76 15.89 4.34 -5.08
N LEU A 77 15.86 3.25 -4.31
CA LEU A 77 17.08 2.66 -3.75
C LEU A 77 18.02 2.14 -4.83
N HIS A 78 17.46 1.54 -5.88
CA HIS A 78 18.24 0.97 -6.97
C HIS A 78 18.89 2.03 -7.87
N GLU A 79 18.12 3.04 -8.27
CA GLU A 79 18.55 4.10 -9.18
C GLU A 79 19.34 5.20 -8.47
N GLY A 80 19.06 5.44 -7.19
CA GLY A 80 19.73 6.47 -6.39
C GLY A 80 21.08 6.06 -5.80
N ASN A 81 21.52 4.81 -5.98
CA ASN A 81 22.78 4.29 -5.45
C ASN A 81 23.52 3.48 -6.51
N ASP A 82 24.80 3.77 -6.77
CA ASP A 82 25.60 2.98 -7.70
C ASP A 82 25.83 1.56 -7.19
N SER A 83 25.80 0.59 -8.09
CA SER A 83 26.08 -0.82 -7.75
C SER A 83 27.55 -1.07 -7.43
N LYS A 84 28.44 -0.16 -7.86
CA LYS A 84 29.87 -0.17 -7.54
C LYS A 84 30.34 1.22 -7.15
N VAL A 85 31.23 1.30 -6.16
CA VAL A 85 31.91 2.52 -5.74
C VAL A 85 33.40 2.19 -5.69
N ASP A 86 34.23 3.00 -6.34
CA ASP A 86 35.68 2.79 -6.47
C ASP A 86 36.06 1.38 -6.98
N GLY A 87 35.26 0.86 -7.93
CA GLY A 87 35.45 -0.48 -8.50
C GLY A 87 34.98 -1.65 -7.62
N LEU A 88 34.61 -1.39 -6.36
CA LEU A 88 34.14 -2.38 -5.40
C LEU A 88 32.61 -2.45 -5.36
N VAL A 89 32.06 -3.58 -4.92
CA VAL A 89 30.61 -3.76 -4.75
C VAL A 89 30.09 -2.83 -3.65
N ASN A 90 29.00 -2.10 -3.95
CA ASN A 90 28.33 -1.27 -2.97
C ASN A 90 27.42 -2.14 -2.06
N PHE A 91 27.99 -2.63 -0.95
CA PHE A 91 27.24 -3.39 0.04
C PHE A 91 26.18 -2.57 0.78
N GLU A 92 26.30 -1.23 0.82
CA GLU A 92 25.30 -0.38 1.46
C GLU A 92 24.00 -0.40 0.65
N LYS A 93 24.09 -0.25 -0.68
CA LYS A 93 22.94 -0.44 -1.58
C LYS A 93 22.25 -1.78 -1.35
N LEU A 94 23.03 -2.87 -1.26
CA LEU A 94 22.48 -4.21 -1.01
C LEU A 94 21.77 -4.29 0.34
N ARG A 95 22.33 -3.70 1.41
CA ARG A 95 21.70 -3.67 2.75
C ARG A 95 20.40 -2.88 2.74
N MET A 96 20.36 -1.73 2.07
CA MET A 96 19.15 -0.91 1.95
C MET A 96 18.02 -1.67 1.24
N ILE A 97 18.31 -2.27 0.08
CA ILE A 97 17.33 -3.06 -0.68
C ILE A 97 16.85 -4.27 0.14
N ALA A 98 17.79 -4.99 0.78
CA ALA A 98 17.44 -6.16 1.59
C ALA A 98 16.58 -5.78 2.80
N LYS A 99 16.76 -4.59 3.39
CA LYS A 99 15.91 -4.08 4.48
C LYS A 99 14.47 -3.91 4.01
N GLU A 100 14.25 -3.29 2.85
CA GLU A 100 12.91 -3.11 2.29
C GLU A 100 12.25 -4.45 1.94
N ILE A 101 12.99 -5.39 1.32
CA ILE A 101 12.47 -6.72 1.01
C ILE A 101 12.05 -7.45 2.30
N ARG A 102 12.89 -7.46 3.34
CA ARG A 102 12.56 -8.09 4.63
C ARG A 102 11.32 -7.47 5.26
N GLN A 103 11.15 -6.15 5.14
CA GLN A 103 9.95 -5.47 5.64
C GLN A 103 8.70 -5.93 4.88
N VAL A 104 8.75 -6.06 3.56
CA VAL A 104 7.64 -6.58 2.75
C VAL A 104 7.30 -8.01 3.14
N VAL A 105 8.30 -8.90 3.23
CA VAL A 105 8.12 -10.29 3.64
C VAL A 105 7.47 -10.39 5.01
N ARG A 106 7.93 -9.58 5.99
CA ARG A 106 7.33 -9.53 7.32
C ARG A 106 5.88 -9.07 7.27
N MET A 107 5.55 -8.05 6.48
CA MET A 107 4.16 -7.59 6.33
C MET A 107 3.26 -8.69 5.75
N THR A 108 3.76 -9.46 4.78
CA THR A 108 2.96 -10.47 4.07
C THR A 108 2.97 -11.84 4.74
N SER A 109 3.75 -12.04 5.81
CA SER A 109 3.81 -13.32 6.51
C SER A 109 2.46 -13.63 7.16
N ALA A 110 1.91 -14.80 6.87
CA ALA A 110 0.69 -15.30 7.52
C ALA A 110 1.05 -16.50 8.40
N ASN A 111 0.68 -16.46 9.68
CA ASN A 111 0.70 -17.64 10.57
C ASN A 111 -0.62 -18.42 10.50
N MET A 112 -1.30 -18.40 9.34
CA MET A 112 -2.66 -18.92 9.20
C MET A 112 -2.67 -20.17 8.32
N ASP A 113 -3.19 -21.27 8.87
CA ASP A 113 -3.41 -22.53 8.14
C ASP A 113 -4.47 -22.30 7.03
N PRO A 114 -4.15 -22.56 5.75
CA PRO A 114 -5.10 -22.46 4.65
C PRO A 114 -6.39 -23.27 4.89
N ALA A 115 -6.32 -24.39 5.59
CA ALA A 115 -7.49 -25.22 5.91
C ALA A 115 -8.45 -24.55 6.91
N VAL A 116 -7.98 -23.60 7.72
CA VAL A 116 -8.84 -22.80 8.62
C VAL A 116 -9.52 -21.68 7.82
N MET A 117 -8.86 -21.14 6.80
CA MET A 117 -9.36 -20.02 6.00
C MET A 117 -10.66 -20.33 5.24
N PHE A 118 -10.84 -21.59 4.81
CA PHE A 118 -12.03 -22.03 4.06
C PHE A 118 -13.12 -22.67 4.93
N ARG A 119 -12.89 -22.85 6.23
CA ARG A 119 -13.84 -23.55 7.12
C ARG A 119 -14.99 -22.69 7.63
N GLN A 120 -14.93 -21.36 7.53
CA GLN A 120 -15.99 -20.45 8.03
C GLN A 120 -17.14 -20.20 7.03
N ARG A 121 -17.45 -21.14 6.13
CA ARG A 121 -18.52 -20.98 5.13
C ARG A 121 -19.68 -21.97 5.22
N TYR A 122 -19.87 -22.65 6.34
CA TYR A 122 -21.06 -23.46 6.59
C TYR A 122 -21.64 -23.14 7.97
#